data_AF-D2PXC4-F1
#
_entry.id   AF-D2PXC4-F1
#
_cell.length_a   1.000
_cell.length_b   1.000
_cell.length_c   1.000
_cell.angle_alpha   90.00
_cell.angle_beta   90.00
_cell.angle_gamma   90.00
#
_symmetry.space_group_name_H-M   'P 1'
#
loop_
_entity.id
_entity.type
_entity.pdbx_description
1 polymer ?
#
loop_
_entity_poly.entity_id
_entity_poly.type
_entity_poly.pdbx_seq_one_letter_code
_entity_poly.pdbx_strand_id
1 'polypeptide(L)'
;MDYQTVDTQVRALSELLRGADQATIAAEVDRLKNLAAQIPDDLWRARAVARAQRLPELITGPAAGTSEQFERAVQLQGQAASAQGTTQDRIAAAESAIRAIAELADQAPAREAGTILRMNSSLARLIEQLRVEGRPG
;
A
#
# COMPACT_ATOMS: atom_id res chain seq x y z
N MET A 1 5.21 26.67 18.26
CA MET A 1 4.67 25.48 17.57
C MET A 1 5.63 24.33 17.80
N ASP A 2 5.13 23.13 18.05
CA ASP A 2 5.97 21.93 18.25
C ASP A 2 5.63 20.83 17.24
N TYR A 3 6.48 19.81 17.20
CA TYR A 3 6.30 18.63 16.34
C TYR A 3 4.99 17.89 16.64
N GLN A 4 4.61 17.81 17.93
CA GLN A 4 3.43 17.05 18.37
C GLN A 4 2.13 17.66 17.84
N THR A 5 2.07 18.99 17.74
CA THR A 5 0.94 19.70 17.13
C THR A 5 0.80 19.33 15.65
N VAL A 6 1.91 19.28 14.90
CA VAL A 6 1.89 18.88 13.49
C VAL A 6 1.49 17.40 13.34
N ASP A 7 2.03 16.48 14.16
CA ASP A 7 1.65 15.06 14.10
C ASP A 7 0.15 14.86 14.39
N THR A 8 -0.40 15.58 15.36
CA THR A 8 -1.83 15.52 15.70
C THR A 8 -2.69 15.98 14.53
N GLN A 9 -2.32 17.09 13.86
CA GLN A 9 -3.06 17.56 12.69
C GLN A 9 -2.94 16.59 11.51
N VAL A 10 -1.77 15.99 11.27
CA VAL A 10 -1.59 14.98 10.22
C VAL A 10 -2.54 13.79 10.44
N ARG A 11 -2.66 13.28 11.68
CA ARG A 11 -3.57 12.18 12.01
C ARG A 11 -5.05 12.57 11.83
N ALA A 12 -5.42 13.77 12.28
CA ALA A 12 -6.79 14.23 12.14
C ALA A 12 -7.18 14.39 10.66
N LEU A 13 -6.29 14.96 9.86
CA LEU A 13 -6.49 15.14 8.42
C LEU A 13 -6.49 13.82 7.66
N SER A 14 -5.70 12.82 8.06
CA SER A 14 -5.72 11.52 7.38
C SER A 14 -7.06 10.79 7.50
N GLU A 15 -7.78 11.00 8.59
CA GLU A 15 -9.14 10.50 8.76
C GLU A 15 -10.17 11.37 8.03
N LEU A 16 -10.05 12.70 8.15
CA LEU A 16 -11.01 13.64 7.59
C LEU A 16 -11.02 13.66 6.06
N LEU A 17 -9.85 13.50 5.43
CA LEU A 17 -9.68 13.64 3.98
C LEU A 17 -9.84 12.32 3.22
N ARG A 18 -10.35 11.26 3.85
CA ARG A 18 -10.64 10.00 3.14
C ARG A 18 -11.65 10.25 2.02
N GLY A 19 -11.24 10.00 0.78
CA GLY A 19 -12.06 10.23 -0.41
C GLY A 19 -12.03 11.66 -0.96
N ALA A 20 -11.23 12.56 -0.38
CA ALA A 20 -10.97 13.87 -0.95
C ALA A 20 -10.17 13.76 -2.27
N ASP A 21 -10.30 14.76 -3.13
CA ASP A 21 -9.50 14.86 -4.35
C ASP A 21 -8.03 15.23 -4.06
N GLN A 22 -7.16 15.00 -5.05
CA GLN A 22 -5.72 15.24 -4.92
C GLN A 22 -5.39 16.72 -4.70
N ALA A 23 -6.17 17.65 -5.24
CA ALA A 23 -5.92 19.08 -5.08
C ALA A 23 -6.14 19.52 -3.62
N THR A 24 -7.21 19.01 -3.00
CA THR A 24 -7.54 19.26 -1.60
C THR A 24 -6.47 18.69 -0.68
N ILE A 25 -6.01 17.46 -0.95
CA ILE A 25 -4.94 16.83 -0.17
C ILE A 25 -3.62 17.62 -0.30
N ALA A 26 -3.27 18.07 -1.50
CA ALA A 26 -2.06 18.85 -1.74
C ALA A 26 -2.08 20.20 -0.99
N ALA A 27 -3.23 20.89 -0.98
CA ALA A 27 -3.38 22.14 -0.26
C ALA A 27 -3.17 21.98 1.26
N GLU A 28 -3.67 20.88 1.85
CA GLU A 28 -3.47 20.59 3.27
C GLU A 28 -2.03 20.20 3.60
N VAL A 29 -1.35 19.50 2.69
CA VAL A 29 0.09 19.23 2.82
C VAL A 29 0.88 20.54 2.87
N ASP A 30 0.59 21.49 1.99
CA ASP A 30 1.28 22.79 1.99
C ASP A 30 0.97 23.60 3.25
N ARG A 31 -0.29 23.58 3.73
CA ARG A 31 -0.66 24.20 5.01
C ARG A 31 0.13 23.61 6.18
N LEU A 32 0.28 22.28 6.23
CA LEU A 32 1.05 21.61 7.28
C LEU A 32 2.55 21.90 7.20
N LYS A 33 3.11 22.02 5.99
CA LYS A 33 4.52 22.43 5.81
C LYS A 33 4.77 23.84 6.32
N ASN A 34 3.84 24.77 6.04
CA ASN A 34 3.90 26.13 6.57
C ASN A 34 3.78 26.17 8.11
N LEU A 35 2.99 25.26 8.68
CA LEU A 35 2.90 25.10 10.13
C LEU A 35 4.21 24.55 10.72
N ALA A 36 4.79 23.53 10.08
CA ALA A 36 6.06 22.92 10.47
C ALA A 36 7.23 23.91 10.41
N ALA A 37 7.22 24.85 9.47
CA ALA A 37 8.25 25.89 9.35
C ALA A 37 8.38 26.77 10.61
N GLN A 38 7.31 26.89 11.39
CA GLN A 38 7.26 27.68 12.63
C GLN A 38 7.88 26.98 13.85
N ILE A 39 8.34 25.73 13.71
CA ILE A 39 9.03 25.00 14.78
C ILE A 39 10.46 25.54 14.90
N PRO A 40 10.90 26.07 16.06
CA PRO A 40 12.21 26.73 16.17
C PRO A 40 13.41 25.81 15.95
N ASP A 41 13.30 24.54 16.34
CA ASP A 41 14.36 23.54 16.25
C ASP A 41 14.42 22.90 14.85
N ASP A 42 15.60 22.90 14.23
CA ASP A 42 15.80 22.42 12.86
C ASP A 42 15.53 20.93 12.68
N LEU A 43 15.92 20.10 13.67
CA LEU A 43 15.69 18.66 13.62
C LEU A 43 14.18 18.37 13.68
N TRP A 44 13.47 19.01 14.60
CA TRP A 44 12.02 18.85 14.75
C TRP A 44 11.23 19.47 13.60
N ARG A 45 11.69 20.60 13.05
CA ARG A 45 11.15 21.20 11.84
C ARG A 45 11.27 20.25 10.64
N ALA A 46 12.45 19.68 10.40
CA ALA A 46 12.66 18.73 9.31
C ALA A 46 11.78 17.48 9.47
N ARG A 47 11.67 16.94 10.69
CA ARG A 47 10.78 15.81 10.99
C ARG A 47 9.30 16.15 10.75
N ALA A 48 8.86 17.34 11.16
CA ALA A 48 7.49 17.80 10.96
C ALA A 48 7.16 17.98 9.47
N VAL A 49 8.08 18.51 8.67
CA VAL A 49 7.93 18.62 7.21
C VAL A 49 7.81 17.23 6.58
N ALA A 50 8.70 16.30 6.91
CA ALA A 50 8.64 14.92 6.42
C ALA A 50 7.33 14.23 6.83
N ARG A 51 6.82 14.53 8.03
CA ARG A 51 5.54 14.00 8.51
C ARG A 51 4.35 14.55 7.72
N ALA A 52 4.33 15.86 7.45
CA ALA A 52 3.32 16.50 6.61
C ALA A 52 3.30 15.91 5.19
N GLN A 53 4.47 15.64 4.60
CA GLN A 53 4.60 15.04 3.27
C GLN A 53 4.02 13.63 3.16
N ARG A 54 3.88 12.91 4.28
CA ARG A 54 3.28 11.56 4.30
C ARG A 54 1.75 11.57 4.35
N LEU A 55 1.10 12.73 4.52
CA LEU A 55 -0.36 12.81 4.61
C LEU A 55 -1.08 12.12 3.42
N PRO A 56 -0.66 12.30 2.14
CA PRO A 56 -1.30 11.60 1.03
C PRO A 56 -1.24 10.08 1.17
N GLU A 57 -0.07 9.54 1.52
CA GLU A 57 0.13 8.09 1.73
C GLU A 57 -0.74 7.54 2.87
N LEU A 58 -1.00 8.34 3.89
CA LEU A 58 -1.89 7.96 5.00
C LEU A 58 -3.37 7.94 4.61
N ILE A 59 -3.76 8.73 3.61
CA ILE A 59 -5.15 8.83 3.12
C ILE A 59 -5.41 7.78 2.05
N THR A 60 -4.57 7.73 1.02
CA THR A 60 -4.78 6.90 -0.17
C THR A 60 -4.13 5.53 -0.07
N GLY A 61 -3.39 5.28 1.02
CA GLY A 61 -2.41 4.21 1.05
C GLY A 61 -1.17 4.58 0.22
N PRO A 62 -0.14 3.70 0.21
CA PRO A 62 1.02 3.90 -0.64
C PRO A 62 0.58 4.07 -2.10
N ALA A 63 1.21 5.00 -2.82
CA ALA A 63 0.93 5.24 -4.23
C ALA A 63 0.88 3.90 -4.99
N ALA A 64 -0.08 3.76 -5.89
CA ALA A 64 -0.13 2.61 -6.79
C ALA A 64 1.24 2.46 -7.44
N GLY A 65 1.82 1.25 -7.40
CA GLY A 65 3.12 1.04 -8.00
C GLY A 65 3.04 1.38 -9.48
N THR A 66 4.07 2.04 -9.98
CA THR A 66 4.18 2.44 -11.40
C THR A 66 5.29 1.67 -12.09
N SER A 67 5.98 0.78 -11.37
CA SER A 67 6.99 -0.09 -11.94
C SER A 67 6.37 -1.19 -12.80
N GLU A 68 7.14 -1.62 -13.80
CA GLU A 68 6.80 -2.81 -14.60
C GLU A 68 6.58 -4.04 -13.72
N GLN A 69 7.35 -4.18 -12.63
CA GLN A 69 7.20 -5.26 -11.65
C GLN A 69 5.83 -5.21 -10.96
N PHE A 70 5.35 -4.02 -10.59
CA PHE A 70 4.03 -3.86 -10.01
C PHE A 70 2.92 -4.24 -10.99
N GLU A 71 2.97 -3.73 -12.22
CA GLU A 71 1.99 -4.07 -13.25
C GLU A 71 1.97 -5.57 -13.54
N ARG A 72 3.14 -6.21 -13.60
CA ARG A 72 3.26 -7.64 -13.80
C ARG A 72 2.68 -8.43 -12.63
N ALA A 73 2.89 -7.98 -11.39
CA ALA A 73 2.32 -8.60 -10.21
C ALA A 73 0.78 -8.52 -10.19
N VAL A 74 0.20 -7.38 -10.60
CA VAL A 74 -1.26 -7.24 -10.77
C VAL A 74 -1.80 -8.24 -11.77
N GLN A 75 -1.14 -8.40 -12.93
CA GLN A 75 -1.55 -9.37 -13.95
C GLN A 75 -1.51 -10.81 -13.42
N LEU A 76 -0.43 -11.20 -12.74
CA LEU A 76 -0.28 -12.54 -12.16
C LEU A 76 -1.34 -12.82 -11.11
N GLN A 77 -1.63 -11.85 -10.24
CA GLN A 77 -2.66 -11.98 -9.21
C GLN A 77 -4.05 -12.15 -9.83
N GLY A 78 -4.39 -11.37 -10.86
CA GLY A 78 -5.67 -11.49 -11.58
C GLY A 78 -5.82 -12.82 -12.33
N GLN A 79 -4.74 -13.29 -12.98
CA GLN A 79 -4.72 -14.59 -13.66
C GLN A 79 -4.92 -15.76 -12.69
N ALA A 80 -4.22 -15.75 -11.55
CA ALA A 80 -4.37 -16.79 -10.54
C ALA A 80 -5.76 -16.77 -9.87
N ALA A 81 -6.29 -15.59 -9.56
CA ALA A 81 -7.63 -15.45 -8.99
C ALA A 81 -8.73 -15.97 -9.94
N SER A 82 -8.51 -15.84 -11.25
CA SER A 82 -9.46 -16.24 -12.29
C SER A 82 -9.18 -17.64 -12.86
N ALA A 83 -8.22 -18.38 -12.29
CA ALA A 83 -7.83 -19.69 -12.77
C ALA A 83 -9.03 -20.66 -12.76
N GLN A 84 -9.18 -21.38 -13.87
CA GLN A 84 -10.21 -22.39 -14.09
C GLN A 84 -9.59 -23.79 -13.96
N GLY A 85 -10.45 -24.81 -13.84
CA GLY A 85 -10.02 -26.21 -13.74
C GLY A 85 -10.38 -26.82 -12.39
N THR A 86 -9.69 -27.89 -12.02
CA THR A 86 -9.94 -28.56 -10.74
C THR A 86 -9.50 -27.68 -9.57
N THR A 87 -10.00 -27.98 -8.37
CA THR A 87 -9.53 -27.34 -7.13
C THR A 87 -8.00 -27.41 -7.00
N GLN A 88 -7.41 -28.53 -7.41
CA GLN A 88 -5.97 -28.76 -7.35
C GLN A 88 -5.20 -27.86 -8.35
N ASP A 89 -5.72 -27.71 -9.57
CA ASP A 89 -5.13 -26.81 -10.58
C ASP A 89 -5.19 -25.35 -10.13
N ARG A 90 -6.30 -24.93 -9.53
CA ARG A 90 -6.50 -23.57 -9.01
C ARG A 90 -5.57 -23.27 -7.84
N ILE A 91 -5.36 -24.23 -6.94
CA ILE A 91 -4.37 -24.12 -5.85
C ILE A 91 -2.95 -23.99 -6.45
N ALA A 92 -2.59 -24.85 -7.40
CA ALA A 92 -1.26 -24.81 -8.03
C ALA A 92 -1.00 -23.49 -8.76
N ALA A 93 -2.01 -22.94 -9.44
CA ALA A 93 -1.93 -21.63 -10.09
C ALA A 93 -1.71 -20.49 -9.08
N ALA A 94 -2.44 -20.50 -7.96
CA ALA A 94 -2.27 -19.51 -6.89
C ALA A 94 -0.90 -19.61 -6.21
N GLU A 95 -0.41 -20.82 -5.92
CA GLU A 95 0.93 -21.03 -5.35
C GLU A 95 2.04 -20.57 -6.30
N SER A 96 1.88 -20.83 -7.61
CA SER A 96 2.81 -20.37 -8.63
C SER A 96 2.87 -18.84 -8.70
N ALA A 97 1.70 -18.18 -8.70
CA ALA A 97 1.63 -16.72 -8.71
C ALA A 97 2.23 -16.10 -7.44
N ILE A 98 2.04 -16.69 -6.26
CA ILE A 98 2.67 -16.20 -5.01
C ILE A 98 4.20 -16.18 -5.13
N ARG A 99 4.81 -17.25 -5.67
CA ARG A 99 6.26 -17.31 -5.89
C ARG A 99 6.73 -16.23 -6.85
N ALA A 100 6.07 -16.12 -8.01
CA ALA A 100 6.43 -15.13 -9.01
C ALA A 100 6.26 -13.68 -8.52
N ILE A 101 5.22 -13.39 -7.74
CA ILE A 101 5.00 -12.06 -7.13
C ILE A 101 6.09 -11.75 -6.10
N ALA A 102 6.57 -12.74 -5.33
CA ALA A 102 7.67 -12.54 -4.41
C ALA A 102 8.98 -12.20 -5.15
N GLU A 103 9.30 -12.92 -6.23
CA GLU A 103 10.47 -12.61 -7.08
C GLU A 103 10.39 -11.22 -7.71
N LEU A 104 9.19 -10.78 -8.12
CA LEU A 104 8.98 -9.42 -8.62
C LEU A 104 9.18 -8.35 -7.54
N ALA A 105 8.77 -8.63 -6.31
CA ALA A 105 8.97 -7.71 -5.20
C ALA A 105 10.45 -7.51 -4.88
N ASP A 106 11.26 -8.57 -4.97
CA ASP A 106 12.72 -8.50 -4.74
C ASP A 106 13.42 -7.65 -5.80
N GLN A 107 12.85 -7.56 -7.01
CA GLN A 107 13.37 -6.78 -8.13
C GLN A 107 12.77 -5.37 -8.23
N ALA A 108 11.73 -5.08 -7.44
CA ALA A 108 11.00 -3.83 -7.50
C ALA A 108 11.72 -2.71 -6.73
N PRO A 109 11.43 -1.44 -7.05
CA PRO A 109 11.84 -0.32 -6.20
C PRO A 109 11.40 -0.56 -4.74
N ALA A 110 12.27 -0.24 -3.78
CA ALA A 110 12.02 -0.50 -2.35
C ALA A 110 10.69 0.08 -1.83
N ARG A 111 10.23 1.19 -2.41
CA ARG A 111 8.93 1.82 -2.08
C ARG A 111 7.71 0.97 -2.51
N GLU A 112 7.87 0.09 -3.50
CA GLU A 112 6.79 -0.71 -4.11
C GLU A 112 6.83 -2.18 -3.69
N ALA A 113 8.01 -2.72 -3.32
CA ALA A 113 8.21 -4.10 -2.92
C ALA A 113 7.17 -4.59 -1.87
N GLY A 114 6.95 -3.78 -0.83
CA GLY A 114 5.94 -4.11 0.20
C GLY A 114 4.50 -4.12 -0.32
N THR A 115 4.17 -3.27 -1.30
CA THR A 115 2.85 -3.26 -1.93
C THR A 115 2.65 -4.47 -2.83
N ILE A 116 3.68 -4.85 -3.60
CA ILE A 116 3.67 -6.05 -4.43
C ILE A 116 3.47 -7.30 -3.55
N LEU A 117 4.21 -7.44 -2.44
CA LEU A 117 4.07 -8.57 -1.52
C LEU A 117 2.66 -8.68 -0.91
N ARG A 118 1.96 -7.56 -0.67
CA ARG A 118 0.59 -7.60 -0.13
C ARG A 118 -0.42 -8.26 -1.09
N MET A 119 -0.14 -8.34 -2.39
CA MET A 119 -1.02 -9.01 -3.34
C MET A 119 -1.18 -10.51 -3.03
N ASN A 120 -0.14 -11.12 -2.43
CA ASN A 120 -0.14 -12.53 -2.04
C ASN A 120 -1.20 -12.86 -0.98
N SER A 121 -1.63 -11.89 -0.16
CA SER A 121 -2.64 -12.13 0.88
C SER A 121 -3.98 -12.59 0.31
N SER A 122 -4.37 -12.07 -0.86
CA SER A 122 -5.62 -12.48 -1.52
C SER A 122 -5.54 -13.92 -2.05
N LEU A 123 -4.40 -14.29 -2.63
CA LEU A 123 -4.14 -15.63 -3.17
C LEU A 123 -4.01 -16.67 -2.05
N ALA A 124 -3.38 -16.32 -0.92
CA ALA A 124 -3.28 -17.19 0.24
C ALA A 124 -4.67 -17.54 0.79
N ARG A 125 -5.58 -16.56 0.92
CA ARG A 125 -6.96 -16.80 1.35
C ARG A 125 -7.74 -17.65 0.34
N LEU A 126 -7.51 -17.46 -0.96
CA LEU A 126 -8.10 -18.31 -2.01
C LEU A 126 -7.67 -19.77 -1.84
N ILE A 127 -6.37 -20.02 -1.61
CA ILE A 127 -5.85 -21.37 -1.37
C ILE A 127 -6.50 -21.99 -0.14
N GLU A 128 -6.61 -21.25 0.97
CA GLU A 128 -7.27 -21.73 2.19
C GLU A 128 -8.73 -22.12 1.92
N GLN A 129 -9.49 -21.30 1.21
CA GLN A 129 -10.88 -21.59 0.85
C GLN A 129 -10.98 -22.86 -0.01
N LEU A 130 -10.17 -22.97 -1.06
CA LEU A 130 -10.16 -24.13 -1.95
C LEU A 130 -9.80 -25.43 -1.23
N ARG A 131 -8.90 -25.37 -0.25
CA ARG A 131 -8.53 -26.53 0.59
C ARG A 131 -9.67 -26.97 1.51
N VAL A 132 -10.52 -26.05 1.95
CA VAL A 132 -11.73 -26.37 2.73
C VAL A 132 -12.78 -27.02 1.83
N GLU A 133 -13.04 -26.46 0.65
CA GLU A 133 -14.00 -26.99 -0.33
C GLU A 133 -13.63 -28.38 -0.84
N GLY A 134 -12.33 -28.68 -0.95
CA GLY A 134 -11.82 -29.97 -1.44
C GLY A 134 -11.78 -31.11 -0.42
N ARG A 135 -12.19 -30.91 0.84
CA ARG A 135 -12.25 -31.99 1.82
C ARG A 135 -13.55 -32.80 1.65
N PRO A 136 -13.47 -34.13 1.41
CA PRO A 136 -14.66 -34.97 1.54
C PRO A 136 -15.12 -34.96 3.00
N GLY A 137 -16.42 -34.68 3.21
CA GLY A 137 -17.08 -34.79 4.51
C GLY A 137 -17.29 -36.23 4.95
#